data_AF-A0A6C0CLD9-F1
#
_entry.id   AF-A0A6C0CLD9-F1
#
_cell.length_a   1.000
_cell.length_b   1.000
_cell.length_c   1.000
_cell.angle_alpha   90.00
_cell.angle_beta   90.00
_cell.angle_gamma   90.00
#
_symmetry.space_group_name_H-M   'P 1'
#
loop_
_entity.id
_entity.type
_entity.pdbx_description
1 polymer ?
#
loop_
_entity_poly.entity_id
_entity_poly.type
_entity_poly.pdbx_seq_one_letter_code
_entity_poly.pdbx_strand_id
1 'polypeptide(L)'
;MKVIYKLDEENICLTWIGDTLQEFITSVEPSRVTYLDIAHNNLQTLPPEIGSLKILMHLRAYGNKLQTLPPEIGTLKNLTVLNVHDNELQTLPPEIGSLKNLTHLDVSVNKLQTLPPEIGHLSSLTQLYVDNNNLQTLPPEICELRHLRKFYTSDNEFEYIPANVQNLINRLRNVNARGPQYNDTQSVHKSSVQQSLKQSIYALMRD
;
A
#
# COMPACT_ATOMS: atom_id res chain seq x y z
N MET A 1 -14.99 15.82 -9.77
CA MET A 1 -13.74 15.12 -9.43
C MET A 1 -12.61 15.62 -10.31
N LYS A 2 -11.41 15.77 -9.71
CA LYS A 2 -10.18 16.09 -10.43
C LYS A 2 -9.33 14.83 -10.62
N VAL A 3 -8.93 14.57 -11.85
CA VAL A 3 -8.05 13.45 -12.21
C VAL A 3 -6.77 14.03 -12.82
N ILE A 4 -5.61 13.57 -12.35
CA ILE A 4 -4.31 13.87 -12.95
C ILE A 4 -3.79 12.59 -13.59
N TYR A 5 -3.36 12.66 -14.84
CA TYR A 5 -2.91 11.47 -15.57
C TYR A 5 -1.75 11.77 -16.52
N LYS A 6 -1.07 10.72 -16.99
CA LYS A 6 -0.04 10.81 -18.04
C LYS A 6 -0.26 9.72 -19.09
N LEU A 7 0.21 10.01 -20.30
CA LEU A 7 0.19 9.08 -21.42
C LEU A 7 1.61 8.50 -21.69
N ASP A 8 1.70 7.36 -22.35
CA ASP A 8 2.93 6.60 -22.66
C ASP A 8 3.98 7.35 -23.49
N GLU A 9 3.55 8.25 -24.36
CA GLU A 9 4.45 9.02 -25.24
C GLU A 9 4.74 10.43 -24.73
N GLU A 10 4.08 10.84 -23.64
CA GLU A 10 4.13 12.20 -23.14
C GLU A 10 4.37 12.18 -21.62
N ASN A 11 5.57 12.57 -21.18
CA ASN A 11 5.81 12.81 -19.75
C ASN A 11 5.18 14.13 -19.27
N ILE A 12 3.99 14.45 -19.78
CA ILE A 12 3.20 15.64 -19.49
C ILE A 12 2.09 15.21 -18.54
N CYS A 13 1.94 15.94 -17.43
CA CYS A 13 0.79 15.77 -16.54
C CYS A 13 -0.42 16.46 -17.16
N LEU A 14 -1.45 15.69 -17.48
CA LEU A 14 -2.74 16.15 -17.94
C LEU A 14 -3.71 16.21 -16.75
N THR A 15 -4.69 17.10 -16.82
CA THR A 15 -5.75 17.22 -15.82
C THR A 15 -7.09 17.07 -16.51
N TRP A 16 -7.94 16.20 -15.96
CA TRP A 16 -9.33 16.04 -16.36
C TRP A 16 -10.24 16.41 -15.19
N ILE A 17 -11.35 17.09 -15.50
CA ILE A 17 -12.38 17.49 -14.54
C ILE A 17 -13.72 17.00 -15.06
N GLY A 18 -14.45 16.27 -14.22
CA GLY A 18 -15.81 15.81 -14.51
C GLY A 18 -16.38 15.05 -13.33
N ASP A 19 -17.48 14.32 -13.51
CA ASP A 19 -18.30 13.88 -12.39
C ASP A 19 -17.83 12.54 -11.82
N THR A 20 -17.50 11.59 -12.67
CA THR A 20 -17.18 10.21 -12.25
C THR A 20 -15.87 9.67 -12.85
N LEU A 21 -15.30 8.64 -12.19
CA LEU A 21 -14.05 8.03 -12.67
C LEU A 21 -14.32 7.19 -13.91
N GLN A 22 -15.51 6.60 -13.99
CA GLN A 22 -15.97 5.88 -15.16
C GLN A 22 -16.00 6.80 -16.39
N GLU A 23 -16.54 8.01 -16.25
CA GLU A 23 -16.55 9.03 -17.31
C GLU A 23 -15.14 9.40 -17.78
N PHE A 24 -14.20 9.61 -16.85
CA PHE A 24 -12.80 9.81 -17.23
C PHE A 24 -12.28 8.64 -18.07
N ILE A 25 -12.41 7.40 -17.56
CA ILE A 25 -11.86 6.20 -18.20
C ILE A 25 -12.46 5.99 -19.59
N THR A 26 -13.76 6.26 -19.78
CA THR A 26 -14.42 6.13 -21.09
C THR A 26 -14.10 7.28 -22.05
N SER A 27 -13.67 8.44 -21.54
CA SER A 27 -13.32 9.61 -22.36
C SER A 27 -11.88 9.62 -22.86
N VAL A 28 -10.97 8.84 -22.24
CA VAL A 28 -9.56 8.71 -22.64
C VAL A 28 -9.31 7.41 -23.40
N GLU A 29 -8.19 7.35 -24.11
CA GLU A 29 -7.71 6.09 -24.70
C GLU A 29 -7.00 5.25 -23.61
N PRO A 30 -7.63 4.18 -23.06
CA PRO A 30 -7.13 3.50 -21.86
C PRO A 30 -5.78 2.82 -22.06
N SER A 31 -5.49 2.40 -23.30
CA SER A 31 -4.24 1.77 -23.72
C SER A 31 -3.03 2.69 -23.67
N ARG A 32 -3.22 4.00 -23.43
CA ARG A 32 -2.13 4.98 -23.37
C ARG A 32 -1.85 5.49 -21.96
N VAL A 33 -2.74 5.26 -20.98
CA VAL A 33 -2.61 5.83 -19.63
C VAL A 33 -1.58 5.06 -18.79
N THR A 34 -0.47 5.72 -18.44
CA THR A 34 0.63 5.12 -17.65
C THR A 34 0.65 5.58 -16.20
N TYR A 35 0.09 6.74 -15.91
CA TYR A 35 -0.02 7.30 -14.56
C TYR A 35 -1.44 7.79 -14.35
N LEU A 36 -2.02 7.48 -13.19
CA LEU A 36 -3.34 7.93 -12.77
C LEU A 36 -3.31 8.32 -11.30
N ASP A 37 -3.74 9.55 -11.03
CA ASP A 37 -3.88 10.12 -9.70
C ASP A 37 -5.29 10.70 -9.55
N ILE A 38 -6.04 10.02 -8.70
CA ILE A 38 -7.44 10.25 -8.36
C ILE A 38 -7.59 10.52 -6.86
N ALA A 39 -6.50 10.95 -6.20
CA ALA A 39 -6.51 11.23 -4.78
C ALA A 39 -7.47 12.37 -4.42
N HIS A 40 -7.99 12.35 -3.18
CA HIS A 40 -8.84 13.41 -2.63
C HIS A 40 -10.11 13.72 -3.44
N ASN A 41 -10.82 12.69 -3.90
CA ASN A 41 -12.06 12.83 -4.69
C ASN A 41 -13.32 12.27 -4.03
N ASN A 42 -13.26 11.89 -2.74
CA ASN A 42 -14.38 11.26 -2.02
C ASN A 42 -14.93 9.99 -2.69
N LEU A 43 -14.11 9.28 -3.46
CA LEU A 43 -14.52 8.05 -4.13
C LEU A 43 -14.87 6.97 -3.11
N GLN A 44 -16.02 6.32 -3.28
CA GLN A 44 -16.44 5.18 -2.46
C GLN A 44 -16.00 3.84 -3.04
N THR A 45 -15.86 3.77 -4.37
CA THR A 45 -15.40 2.60 -5.11
C THR A 45 -14.54 3.03 -6.29
N LEU A 46 -13.75 2.09 -6.81
CA LEU A 46 -13.20 2.19 -8.17
C LEU A 46 -14.10 1.39 -9.11
N PRO A 47 -14.45 1.92 -10.29
CA PRO A 47 -15.28 1.21 -11.25
C PRO A 47 -14.48 0.06 -11.90
N PRO A 48 -15.11 -1.07 -12.28
CA PRO A 48 -14.43 -2.20 -12.94
C PRO A 48 -13.62 -1.81 -14.18
N GLU A 49 -14.04 -0.75 -14.89
CA GLU A 49 -13.37 -0.16 -16.03
C GLU A 49 -11.94 0.27 -15.72
N ILE A 50 -11.55 0.43 -14.45
CA ILE A 50 -10.14 0.63 -14.07
C ILE A 50 -9.24 -0.44 -14.68
N GLY A 51 -9.74 -1.68 -14.81
CA GLY A 51 -9.03 -2.79 -15.42
C GLY A 51 -8.75 -2.61 -16.92
N SER A 52 -9.33 -1.62 -17.60
CA SER A 52 -9.03 -1.31 -18.99
C SER A 52 -7.69 -0.59 -19.19
N LEU A 53 -7.12 0.01 -18.13
CA LEU A 53 -5.86 0.75 -18.17
C LEU A 53 -4.65 -0.19 -18.15
N LYS A 54 -4.54 -1.08 -19.16
CA LYS A 54 -3.61 -2.23 -19.16
C LYS A 54 -2.14 -1.87 -19.01
N ILE A 55 -1.74 -0.67 -19.40
CA ILE A 55 -0.36 -0.21 -19.30
C ILE A 55 -0.10 0.71 -18.09
N LEU A 56 -1.08 0.86 -17.19
CA LEU A 56 -0.94 1.70 -16.01
C LEU A 56 0.20 1.21 -15.13
N MET A 57 1.14 2.11 -14.83
CA MET A 57 2.32 1.86 -14.01
C MET A 57 2.18 2.42 -12.60
N HIS A 58 1.44 3.52 -12.45
CA HIS A 58 1.23 4.20 -11.18
C HIS A 58 -0.24 4.51 -10.96
N LEU A 59 -0.81 3.99 -9.87
CA LEU A 59 -2.15 4.33 -9.41
C LEU A 59 -2.06 4.97 -8.02
N ARG A 60 -2.49 6.23 -7.92
CA ARG A 60 -2.64 6.96 -6.65
C ARG A 60 -4.12 7.27 -6.42
N ALA A 61 -4.70 6.68 -5.39
CA ALA A 61 -6.10 6.84 -5.02
C ALA A 61 -6.28 7.11 -3.52
N TYR A 62 -5.27 7.72 -2.89
CA TYR A 62 -5.26 8.02 -1.47
C TYR A 62 -6.21 9.17 -1.08
N GLY A 63 -6.57 9.25 0.20
CA GLY A 63 -7.46 10.30 0.70
C GLY A 63 -8.87 10.23 0.11
N ASN A 64 -9.38 9.01 -0.09
CA ASN A 64 -10.74 8.75 -0.58
C ASN A 64 -11.54 8.00 0.50
N LYS A 65 -12.68 7.42 0.14
CA LYS A 65 -13.55 6.63 1.03
C LYS A 65 -13.73 5.20 0.49
N LEU A 66 -12.70 4.67 -0.16
CA LEU A 66 -12.76 3.35 -0.79
C LEU A 66 -12.92 2.28 0.29
N GLN A 67 -13.97 1.47 0.19
CA GLN A 67 -14.22 0.36 1.13
C GLN A 67 -13.63 -0.98 0.65
N THR A 68 -13.49 -1.12 -0.67
CA THR A 68 -12.87 -2.27 -1.34
C THR A 68 -12.13 -1.81 -2.60
N LEU A 69 -11.28 -2.68 -3.14
CA LEU A 69 -10.78 -2.57 -4.50
C LEU A 69 -11.50 -3.59 -5.39
N PRO A 70 -11.85 -3.25 -6.64
CA PRO A 70 -12.46 -4.20 -7.57
C PRO A 70 -11.44 -5.28 -7.96
N PRO A 71 -11.86 -6.54 -8.21
CA PRO A 71 -10.97 -7.62 -8.63
C PRO A 71 -10.21 -7.30 -9.93
N GLU A 72 -10.77 -6.43 -10.77
CA GLU A 72 -10.15 -5.92 -12.00
C GLU A 72 -8.80 -5.21 -11.74
N ILE A 73 -8.50 -4.81 -10.50
CA ILE A 73 -7.16 -4.33 -10.13
C ILE A 73 -6.07 -5.33 -10.54
N GLY A 74 -6.33 -6.63 -10.41
CA GLY A 74 -5.37 -7.68 -10.77
C GLY A 74 -5.09 -7.78 -12.27
N THR A 75 -5.82 -7.04 -13.11
CA THR A 75 -5.58 -6.97 -14.55
C THR A 75 -4.51 -5.94 -14.94
N LEU A 76 -4.12 -5.05 -14.02
CA LEU A 76 -3.10 -4.01 -14.22
C LEU A 76 -1.69 -4.57 -14.12
N LYS A 77 -1.32 -5.48 -15.03
CA LYS A 77 -0.06 -6.26 -14.92
C LYS A 77 1.21 -5.40 -14.94
N ASN A 78 1.15 -4.19 -15.47
CA ASN A 78 2.27 -3.25 -15.52
C ASN A 78 2.40 -2.37 -14.26
N LEU A 79 1.48 -2.49 -13.31
CA LEU A 79 1.45 -1.64 -12.13
C LEU A 79 2.70 -1.87 -11.26
N THR A 80 3.43 -0.79 -11.02
CA THR A 80 4.66 -0.78 -10.19
C THR A 80 4.42 -0.08 -8.85
N VAL A 81 3.48 0.87 -8.81
CA VAL A 81 3.08 1.60 -7.61
C VAL A 81 1.57 1.58 -7.49
N LEU A 82 1.09 1.05 -6.36
CA LEU A 82 -0.30 1.17 -5.93
C LEU A 82 -0.30 1.89 -4.58
N ASN A 83 -0.90 3.09 -4.56
CA ASN A 83 -1.07 3.85 -3.33
C ASN A 83 -2.56 4.11 -3.10
N VAL A 84 -3.10 3.50 -2.06
CA VAL A 84 -4.49 3.61 -1.60
C VAL A 84 -4.54 3.92 -0.09
N HIS A 85 -3.50 4.58 0.45
CA HIS A 85 -3.50 5.00 1.84
C HIS A 85 -4.62 5.98 2.15
N ASP A 86 -4.98 6.14 3.42
CA ASP A 86 -6.04 7.07 3.86
C ASP A 86 -7.37 6.82 3.13
N ASN A 87 -7.91 5.62 3.36
CA ASN A 87 -9.17 5.13 2.81
C ASN A 87 -9.91 4.32 3.89
N GLU A 88 -10.96 3.59 3.50
CA GLU A 88 -11.78 2.78 4.41
C GLU A 88 -11.73 1.28 4.06
N LEU A 89 -10.63 0.82 3.45
CA LEU A 89 -10.51 -0.55 2.94
C LEU A 89 -10.59 -1.54 4.09
N GLN A 90 -11.53 -2.48 4.00
CA GLN A 90 -11.70 -3.56 5.00
C GLN A 90 -10.92 -4.83 4.63
N THR A 91 -10.75 -5.05 3.33
CA THR A 91 -9.99 -6.17 2.75
C THR A 91 -9.27 -5.73 1.48
N LEU A 92 -8.32 -6.57 1.03
CA LEU A 92 -7.77 -6.51 -0.32
C LEU A 92 -8.29 -7.71 -1.12
N PRO A 93 -8.63 -7.55 -2.42
CA PRO A 93 -9.02 -8.67 -3.26
C PRO A 93 -7.82 -9.63 -3.47
N PRO A 94 -8.03 -10.96 -3.50
CA PRO A 94 -6.98 -11.96 -3.81
C PRO A 94 -6.23 -11.65 -5.12
N GLU A 95 -6.92 -11.02 -6.08
CA GLU A 95 -6.38 -10.56 -7.35
C GLU A 95 -5.21 -9.58 -7.19
N ILE A 96 -4.98 -9.00 -6.01
CA ILE A 96 -3.75 -8.23 -5.74
C ILE A 96 -2.49 -9.05 -6.07
N GLY A 97 -2.48 -10.36 -5.79
CA GLY A 97 -1.34 -11.24 -6.04
C GLY A 97 -0.99 -11.42 -7.53
N SER A 98 -1.85 -10.94 -8.43
CA SER A 98 -1.59 -10.90 -9.86
C SER A 98 -0.64 -9.78 -10.29
N LEU A 99 -0.36 -8.80 -9.41
CA LEU A 99 0.47 -7.63 -9.72
C LEU A 99 1.97 -7.92 -9.57
N LYS A 100 2.49 -8.81 -10.41
CA LYS A 100 3.88 -9.32 -10.32
C LYS A 100 4.97 -8.25 -10.46
N ASN A 101 4.65 -7.12 -11.09
CA ASN A 101 5.56 -5.98 -11.27
C ASN A 101 5.45 -4.93 -10.14
N LEU A 102 4.56 -5.13 -9.16
CA LEU A 102 4.36 -4.18 -8.08
C LEU A 102 5.60 -4.13 -7.19
N THR A 103 6.17 -2.94 -7.04
CA THR A 103 7.37 -2.70 -6.22
C THR A 103 7.05 -1.93 -4.96
N HIS A 104 5.97 -1.14 -4.98
CA HIS A 104 5.50 -0.31 -3.87
C HIS A 104 3.98 -0.51 -3.70
N LEU A 105 3.59 -0.99 -2.53
CA LEU A 105 2.19 -1.10 -2.12
C LEU A 105 2.00 -0.33 -0.81
N ASP A 106 1.14 0.67 -0.85
CA ASP A 106 0.75 1.47 0.31
C ASP A 106 -0.76 1.35 0.54
N VAL A 107 -1.10 0.64 1.61
CA VAL A 107 -2.47 0.43 2.12
C VAL A 107 -2.56 0.90 3.59
N SER A 108 -1.64 1.76 4.03
CA SER A 108 -1.64 2.31 5.37
C SER A 108 -2.88 3.19 5.62
N VAL A 109 -3.23 3.42 6.89
CA VAL A 109 -4.39 4.25 7.27
C VAL A 109 -5.68 3.77 6.59
N ASN A 110 -6.06 2.53 6.89
CA ASN A 110 -7.26 1.86 6.39
C ASN A 110 -7.90 1.06 7.54
N LYS A 111 -8.85 0.17 7.23
CA LYS A 111 -9.58 -0.67 8.20
C LYS A 111 -9.31 -2.17 7.99
N LEU A 112 -8.13 -2.52 7.45
CA LEU A 112 -7.82 -3.89 7.08
C LEU A 112 -7.70 -4.76 8.34
N GLN A 113 -8.44 -5.87 8.37
CA GLN A 113 -8.36 -6.85 9.46
C GLN A 113 -7.38 -7.99 9.15
N THR A 114 -7.20 -8.28 7.86
CA THR A 114 -6.28 -9.30 7.35
C THR A 114 -5.65 -8.84 6.03
N LEU A 115 -4.59 -9.53 5.61
CA LEU A 115 -4.10 -9.48 4.24
C LEU A 115 -4.40 -10.82 3.56
N PRO A 116 -4.76 -10.84 2.27
CA PRO A 116 -4.94 -12.09 1.53
C PRO A 116 -3.60 -12.85 1.45
N PRO A 117 -3.59 -14.20 1.53
CA PRO A 117 -2.38 -15.02 1.33
C PRO A 117 -1.65 -14.70 0.02
N GLU A 118 -2.40 -14.32 -1.02
CA GLU A 118 -1.91 -13.91 -2.32
C GLU A 118 -0.99 -12.68 -2.26
N ILE A 119 -0.89 -11.97 -1.14
CA ILE A 119 0.15 -10.97 -0.94
C ILE A 119 1.55 -11.55 -1.16
N GLY A 120 1.80 -12.82 -0.81
CA GLY A 120 3.07 -13.52 -1.04
C GLY A 120 3.45 -13.65 -2.52
N HIS A 121 2.46 -13.56 -3.40
CA HIS A 121 2.63 -13.65 -4.85
C HIS A 121 3.23 -12.38 -5.49
N LEU A 122 3.37 -11.27 -4.75
CA LEU A 122 3.94 -10.01 -5.24
C LEU A 122 5.48 -10.10 -5.33
N SER A 123 5.97 -10.89 -6.29
CA SER A 123 7.38 -11.28 -6.40
C SER A 123 8.37 -10.12 -6.53
N SER A 124 7.94 -8.95 -7.00
CA SER A 124 8.79 -7.76 -7.15
C SER A 124 8.65 -6.75 -6.01
N LEU A 125 7.83 -7.03 -4.99
CA LEU A 125 7.52 -6.05 -3.96
C LEU A 125 8.75 -5.74 -3.10
N THR A 126 9.07 -4.45 -2.99
CA THR A 126 10.21 -3.97 -2.21
C THR A 126 9.79 -3.13 -1.00
N GLN A 127 8.62 -2.50 -1.08
CA GLN A 127 8.07 -1.68 -0.01
C GLN A 127 6.59 -2.01 0.19
N LEU A 128 6.26 -2.34 1.43
CA LEU A 128 4.90 -2.64 1.88
C LEU A 128 4.60 -1.79 3.12
N TYR A 129 3.56 -0.96 3.02
CA TYR A 129 3.05 -0.13 4.11
C TYR A 129 1.65 -0.62 4.46
N VAL A 130 1.49 -1.13 5.68
CA VAL A 130 0.23 -1.65 6.23
C VAL A 130 0.00 -1.11 7.64
N ASP A 131 0.76 -0.09 8.05
CA ASP A 131 0.59 0.58 9.33
C ASP A 131 -0.77 1.28 9.44
N ASN A 132 -1.23 1.55 10.66
CA ASN A 132 -2.50 2.23 10.92
C ASN A 132 -3.69 1.47 10.29
N ASN A 133 -3.84 0.19 10.64
CA ASN A 133 -4.93 -0.69 10.23
C ASN A 133 -5.43 -1.49 11.46
N ASN A 134 -6.34 -2.45 11.26
CA ASN A 134 -6.86 -3.32 12.33
C ASN A 134 -6.33 -4.76 12.19
N LEU A 135 -5.11 -4.96 11.67
CA LEU A 135 -4.59 -6.29 11.40
C LEU A 135 -4.39 -7.07 12.70
N GLN A 136 -5.03 -8.22 12.81
CA GLN A 136 -4.88 -9.12 13.97
C GLN A 136 -3.72 -10.10 13.83
N THR A 137 -3.33 -10.39 12.59
CA THR A 137 -2.20 -11.26 12.22
C THR A 137 -1.69 -10.91 10.82
N LEU A 138 -0.64 -11.59 10.38
CA LEU A 138 -0.12 -11.53 9.01
C LEU A 138 -0.15 -12.93 8.38
N PRO A 139 -0.51 -13.07 7.09
CA PRO A 139 -0.45 -14.35 6.40
C PRO A 139 1.00 -14.85 6.35
N PRO A 140 1.29 -16.13 6.66
CA PRO A 140 2.62 -16.72 6.56
C PRO A 140 3.30 -16.50 5.19
N GLU A 141 2.50 -16.45 4.12
CA GLU A 141 2.88 -16.24 2.72
C GLU A 141 3.59 -14.90 2.49
N ILE A 142 3.46 -13.92 3.40
CA ILE A 142 4.26 -12.69 3.34
C ILE A 142 5.78 -12.96 3.38
N CYS A 143 6.20 -14.13 3.88
CA CYS A 143 7.59 -14.59 3.85
C CYS A 143 8.10 -14.91 2.43
N GLU A 144 7.20 -15.08 1.46
CA GLU A 144 7.53 -15.29 0.05
C GLU A 144 8.00 -14.01 -0.66
N LEU A 145 7.82 -12.85 -0.02
CA LEU A 145 8.28 -11.55 -0.52
C LEU A 145 9.81 -11.42 -0.41
N ARG A 146 10.53 -12.11 -1.31
CA ARG A 146 12.00 -12.22 -1.29
C ARG A 146 12.73 -10.90 -1.49
N HIS A 147 12.11 -9.94 -2.18
CA HIS A 147 12.69 -8.62 -2.46
C HIS A 147 12.24 -7.53 -1.49
N LEU A 148 11.44 -7.86 -0.47
CA LEU A 148 10.95 -6.88 0.49
C LEU A 148 12.13 -6.29 1.28
N ARG A 149 12.17 -4.95 1.34
CA ARG A 149 13.21 -4.17 2.03
C ARG A 149 12.62 -3.30 3.12
N LYS A 150 11.45 -2.72 2.84
CA LYS A 150 10.70 -1.89 3.77
C LYS A 150 9.37 -2.55 4.07
N PHE A 151 9.09 -2.71 5.35
CA PHE A 151 7.83 -3.26 5.83
C PHE A 151 7.41 -2.50 7.08
N TYR A 152 6.34 -1.72 6.96
CA TYR A 152 5.80 -0.89 8.02
C TYR A 152 4.47 -1.47 8.47
N THR A 153 4.38 -1.81 9.75
CA THR A 153 3.25 -2.52 10.36
C THR A 153 2.86 -1.93 11.71
N SER A 154 3.30 -0.71 12.04
CA SER A 154 2.96 -0.10 13.33
C SER A 154 1.46 0.16 13.42
N ASP A 155 0.96 0.39 14.64
CA ASP A 155 -0.40 0.87 14.85
C ASP A 155 -1.44 -0.09 14.21
N ASN A 156 -1.31 -1.37 14.53
CA ASN A 156 -2.23 -2.46 14.20
C ASN A 156 -2.68 -3.17 15.48
N GLU A 157 -3.61 -4.12 15.36
CA GLU A 157 -4.22 -4.86 16.46
C GLU A 157 -3.67 -6.29 16.58
N PHE A 158 -2.36 -6.48 16.35
CA PHE A 158 -1.77 -7.82 16.30
C PHE A 158 -1.94 -8.58 17.62
N GLU A 159 -2.76 -9.64 17.57
CA GLU A 159 -2.89 -10.61 18.66
C GLU A 159 -1.77 -11.65 18.60
N TYR A 160 -1.37 -12.03 17.39
CA TYR A 160 -0.32 -13.00 17.15
C TYR A 160 0.43 -12.71 15.84
N ILE A 161 1.74 -12.99 15.83
CA ILE A 161 2.58 -12.92 14.63
C ILE A 161 3.23 -14.30 14.44
N PRO A 162 3.06 -14.95 13.26
CA PRO A 162 3.72 -16.22 12.98
C PRO A 162 5.25 -16.12 13.10
N ALA A 163 5.90 -17.17 13.63
CA ALA A 163 7.34 -17.15 13.91
C ALA A 163 8.21 -16.85 12.67
N ASN A 164 7.84 -17.38 11.51
CA ASN A 164 8.50 -17.07 10.23
C ASN A 164 8.35 -15.58 9.85
N VAL A 165 7.18 -14.98 10.09
CA VAL A 165 6.93 -13.56 9.84
C VAL A 165 7.71 -12.69 10.82
N GLN A 166 7.83 -13.11 12.08
CA GLN A 166 8.68 -12.43 13.06
C GLN A 166 10.16 -12.43 12.63
N ASN A 167 10.65 -13.55 12.08
CA ASN A 167 11.99 -13.64 11.52
C ASN A 167 12.19 -12.69 10.33
N LEU A 168 11.19 -12.59 9.44
CA LEU A 168 11.19 -11.63 8.34
C LEU A 168 11.31 -10.19 8.88
N ILE A 169 10.47 -9.79 9.84
CA ILE A 169 10.50 -8.45 10.43
C ILE A 169 11.88 -8.14 11.02
N ASN A 170 12.48 -9.09 11.75
CA ASN A 170 13.80 -8.92 12.33
C ASN A 170 14.90 -8.78 11.26
N ARG A 171 14.83 -9.58 10.17
CA ARG A 171 15.72 -9.45 9.01
C ARG A 171 15.65 -8.04 8.41
N LEU A 172 14.45 -7.51 8.21
CA LEU A 172 14.24 -6.20 7.60
C LEU A 172 14.71 -5.04 8.48
N ARG A 173 14.51 -5.12 9.81
CA ARG A 173 15.04 -4.14 10.77
C ARG A 173 16.56 -4.03 10.68
N ASN A 174 17.26 -5.18 10.61
CA ASN A 174 18.71 -5.22 10.52
C ASN A 174 19.25 -4.65 9.19
N VAL A 175 18.51 -4.82 8.09
CA VAL A 175 18.86 -4.20 6.80
C VAL A 175 18.72 -2.68 6.87
N ASN A 176 17.63 -2.18 7.46
CA ASN A 176 17.39 -0.73 7.57
C ASN A 176 18.33 -0.04 8.58
N ALA A 177 18.76 -0.74 9.64
CA ALA A 177 19.77 -0.26 10.58
C ALA A 177 21.18 -0.11 9.97
N ARG A 178 21.43 -0.74 8.80
CA ARG A 178 22.69 -0.64 8.04
C ARG A 178 22.60 0.34 6.86
N GLY A 179 21.46 1.01 6.66
CA GLY A 179 21.32 2.11 5.69
C GLY A 179 22.09 3.36 6.14
N PRO A 180 22.31 4.34 5.25
CA PRO A 180 23.07 5.54 5.60
C PRO A 180 22.41 6.23 6.80
N GLN A 181 23.14 6.32 7.91
CA GLN A 181 22.77 7.18 9.03
C GLN A 181 22.76 8.61 8.53
N TYR A 182 21.59 9.10 8.12
CA TYR A 182 21.36 10.54 8.05
C TYR A 182 21.28 11.04 9.50
N ASN A 183 22.44 11.41 10.02
CA ASN A 183 22.56 12.28 11.18
C ASN A 183 22.04 13.66 10.78
N ASP A 184 20.74 13.90 10.89
CA ASP A 184 20.23 15.25 10.99
C ASP A 184 19.64 15.47 12.38
N THR A 185 20.42 16.22 13.13
CA THR A 185 20.04 16.93 14.35
C THR A 185 18.86 17.86 14.06
N GLN A 186 17.87 17.80 14.96
CA GLN A 186 16.72 18.71 15.09
C GLN A 186 15.48 18.42 14.25
N SER A 187 14.56 17.64 14.82
CA SER A 187 13.13 17.95 14.78
C SER A 187 12.43 17.27 15.95
N VAL A 188 11.86 18.10 16.81
CA VAL A 188 11.18 17.78 18.06
C VAL A 188 9.80 17.21 17.72
N HIS A 189 9.63 15.91 17.85
CA HIS A 189 8.45 15.26 18.43
C HIS A 189 8.72 13.75 18.57
N LYS A 190 9.41 13.40 19.66
CA LYS A 190 9.31 12.04 20.22
C LYS A 190 7.88 11.90 20.74
N SER A 191 6.98 11.41 19.89
CA SER A 191 5.65 11.03 20.32
C SER A 191 5.74 9.85 21.30
N SER A 192 4.83 9.89 22.27
CA SER A 192 4.54 9.02 23.41
C SER A 192 4.72 7.50 23.24
N VAL A 193 4.92 6.99 22.02
CA VAL A 193 5.04 5.57 21.68
C VAL A 193 6.40 4.98 22.10
N GLN A 194 7.50 5.73 22.02
CA GLN A 194 8.80 5.23 22.51
C GLN A 194 8.87 5.13 24.04
N GLN A 195 7.99 5.85 24.76
CA GLN A 195 7.97 5.84 26.22
C GLN A 195 7.03 4.75 26.77
N SER A 196 5.92 4.45 26.08
CA SER A 196 5.04 3.33 26.44
C SER A 196 5.71 1.97 26.20
N LEU A 197 6.39 1.78 25.07
CA LEU A 197 7.13 0.54 24.77
C LEU A 197 8.27 0.27 25.75
N LYS A 198 8.95 1.32 26.24
CA LYS A 198 9.99 1.15 27.25
C LYS A 198 9.41 0.73 28.60
N GLN A 199 8.27 1.28 29.01
CA GLN A 199 7.63 0.93 30.28
C GLN A 199 6.99 -0.47 30.26
N SER A 200 6.37 -0.89 29.15
CA SER A 200 5.80 -2.23 29.02
C SER A 200 6.87 -3.34 29.02
N ILE A 201 8.06 -3.07 28.49
CA ILE A 201 9.17 -4.03 28.49
C ILE A 201 9.82 -4.16 29.88
N TYR A 202 9.86 -3.10 30.70
CA TYR A 202 10.37 -3.19 32.08
C TYR A 202 9.40 -3.90 33.04
N ALA A 203 8.09 -3.85 32.77
CA ALA A 203 7.08 -4.56 33.58
C ALA A 203 7.09 -6.09 33.37
N LEU A 204 7.53 -6.58 32.21
CA LEU A 204 7.60 -8.01 31.89
C LEU A 204 8.91 -8.69 32.33
N MET A 205 9.86 -7.94 32.89
CA MET A 205 11.14 -8.46 33.42
C MET A 205 11.25 -8.39 34.95
N ARG A 206 10.17 -8.01 35.65
CA ARG A 206 10.01 -8.16 37.10
C ARG A 206 8.74 -8.95 37.37
N ASP A 207 8.85 -10.26 37.26
CA ASP A 207 8.33 -11.28 38.19
C ASP A 207 8.87 -12.64 37.74
#